data_AF-A0A920PMF5-F1
#
_entry.id   AF-A0A920PMF5-F1
#
_cell.length_a   1.000
_cell.length_b   1.000
_cell.length_c   1.000
_cell.angle_alpha   90.00
_cell.angle_beta   90.00
_cell.angle_gamma   90.00
#
_symmetry.space_group_name_H-M   'P 1'
#
loop_
_entity.id
_entity.type
_entity.pdbx_description
1 polymer ?
#
loop_
_entity_poly.entity_id
_entity_poly.type
_entity_poly.pdbx_seq_one_letter_code
_entity_poly.pdbx_strand_id
1 'polypeptide(L)'
;MRIVVVSFHHEPWDTGIFSNNGIDPIQCRYLLLKSRIHYRAGFQPLARATICCDGHGVTTSRNDHLHYEALRRPIYPLDDNVLS
;
A
#
# COMPACT_ATOMS: atom_id res chain seq x y z
N MET A 1 -14.97 -13.62 -6.00
CA MET A 1 -14.12 -12.53 -5.45
C MET A 1 -14.72 -12.12 -4.12
N ARG A 2 -13.90 -11.85 -3.09
CA ARG A 2 -14.36 -11.41 -1.76
C ARG A 2 -13.65 -10.11 -1.42
N ILE A 3 -14.37 -9.16 -0.82
CA ILE A 3 -13.86 -7.83 -0.49
C ILE A 3 -14.31 -7.49 0.93
N VAL A 4 -13.37 -7.08 1.77
CA VAL A 4 -13.68 -6.47 3.07
C VAL A 4 -13.72 -4.96 2.85
N VAL A 5 -14.88 -4.35 3.11
CA VAL A 5 -15.06 -2.89 3.01
C VAL A 5 -14.97 -2.30 4.42
N VAL A 6 -14.17 -1.25 4.57
CA VAL A 6 -13.98 -0.55 5.85
C VAL A 6 -14.55 0.86 5.76
N SER A 7 -15.24 1.31 6.81
CA SER A 7 -15.84 2.65 6.87
C SER A 7 -14.84 3.73 7.32
N PHE A 8 -13.78 3.34 8.02
CA PHE A 8 -12.74 4.23 8.52
C PHE A 8 -11.38 3.83 7.95
N HIS A 9 -10.45 4.78 7.95
CA HIS A 9 -9.07 4.51 7.56
C HIS A 9 -8.47 3.42 8.46
N HIS A 10 -8.11 2.30 7.86
CA HIS A 10 -7.54 1.14 8.55
C HIS A 10 -6.60 0.40 7.59
N GLU A 11 -5.41 0.08 8.07
CA GLU A 11 -4.49 -0.82 7.37
C GLU A 11 -4.68 -2.27 7.86
N PRO A 12 -4.57 -3.27 6.97
CA PRO A 12 -4.63 -4.68 7.37
C PRO A 12 -3.34 -5.09 8.10
N TRP A 13 -3.33 -4.95 9.43
CA TRP A 13 -2.19 -5.28 10.28
C TRP A 13 -2.01 -6.78 10.50
N ASP A 14 -3.12 -7.49 10.62
CA ASP A 14 -3.17 -8.91 10.95
C ASP A 14 -4.35 -9.61 10.26
N THR A 15 -4.40 -10.94 10.39
CA THR A 15 -5.42 -11.80 9.77
C THR A 15 -6.84 -11.56 10.27
N GLY A 16 -6.99 -10.90 11.42
CA GLY A 16 -8.26 -10.57 12.07
C GLY A 16 -9.22 -9.81 11.16
N ILE A 17 -8.69 -8.93 10.29
CA ILE A 17 -9.50 -8.20 9.30
C ILE A 17 -10.24 -9.13 8.34
N PHE A 18 -9.72 -10.34 8.09
CA PHE A 18 -10.36 -11.36 7.26
C PHE A 18 -11.16 -12.35 8.11
N SER A 19 -10.58 -12.89 9.18
CA SER A 19 -11.23 -13.94 9.98
C SER A 19 -12.50 -13.45 10.66
N ASN A 20 -12.53 -12.20 11.14
CA ASN A 20 -13.74 -11.60 11.73
C ASN A 20 -14.87 -11.38 10.69
N ASN A 21 -14.53 -11.39 9.41
CA ASN A 21 -15.47 -11.29 8.29
C ASN A 21 -15.73 -12.66 7.63
N GLY A 22 -15.42 -13.77 8.32
CA GLY A 22 -15.67 -15.13 7.82
C GLY A 22 -14.76 -15.56 6.67
N ILE A 23 -13.62 -14.88 6.49
CA ILE A 23 -12.64 -15.20 5.45
C ILE A 23 -11.41 -15.82 6.12
N ASP A 24 -11.16 -17.09 5.86
CA ASP A 24 -9.88 -17.71 6.19
C ASP A 24 -8.81 -17.30 5.16
N PRO A 25 -7.79 -16.49 5.54
CA PRO A 25 -6.75 -16.05 4.62
C PRO A 25 -5.85 -17.19 4.12
N ILE A 26 -5.72 -18.30 4.85
CA ILE A 26 -4.89 -19.45 4.47
C ILE A 26 -5.52 -20.24 3.32
N GLN A 27 -6.86 -20.24 3.24
CA GLN A 27 -7.61 -20.88 2.16
C GLN A 27 -7.68 -20.02 0.89
N CYS A 28 -7.11 -18.81 0.91
CA CYS A 28 -7.10 -17.91 -0.23
C CYS A 28 -5.90 -18.19 -1.14
N ARG A 29 -6.15 -18.50 -2.42
CA ARG A 29 -5.07 -18.64 -3.42
C ARG A 29 -4.26 -17.34 -3.58
N TYR A 30 -4.94 -16.20 -3.47
CA TYR A 30 -4.33 -14.87 -3.50
C TYR A 30 -4.98 -14.00 -2.43
N LEU A 31 -4.15 -13.19 -1.77
CA LEU A 31 -4.58 -12.16 -0.83
C LEU A 31 -4.03 -10.82 -1.29
N LEU A 32 -4.90 -9.84 -1.48
CA LEU A 32 -4.52 -8.47 -1.83
C LEU A 32 -4.68 -7.58 -0.60
N LEU A 33 -3.61 -6.88 -0.24
CA LEU A 33 -3.55 -6.02 0.93
C LEU A 33 -3.20 -4.60 0.49
N LYS A 34 -4.03 -3.61 0.85
CA LYS A 34 -3.70 -2.20 0.64
C LYS A 34 -2.80 -1.72 1.78
N SER A 35 -1.55 -2.18 1.81
CA SER A 35 -0.52 -1.77 2.77
C SER A 35 0.86 -1.86 2.11
N ARG A 36 1.82 -1.01 2.55
CA ARG A 36 3.20 -1.02 2.03
C ARG A 36 4.17 -1.84 2.89
N ILE A 37 4.03 -1.79 4.21
CA ILE A 37 5.02 -2.34 5.14
C ILE A 37 4.33 -3.13 6.27
N HIS A 38 3.27 -2.58 6.88
CA HIS A 38 2.68 -3.18 8.07
C HIS A 38 2.10 -4.59 7.85
N TYR A 39 1.66 -4.91 6.62
CA TYR A 39 1.19 -6.25 6.29
C TYR A 39 2.22 -7.35 6.61
N ARG A 40 3.52 -7.04 6.61
CA ARG A 40 4.58 -8.03 6.78
C ARG A 40 4.48 -8.73 8.13
N ALA A 41 4.17 -7.99 9.20
CA ALA A 41 4.10 -8.55 10.54
C ALA A 41 3.04 -9.66 10.65
N GLY A 42 1.84 -9.44 10.10
CA GLY A 42 0.73 -10.40 10.20
C GLY A 42 0.62 -11.41 9.06
N PHE A 43 1.08 -11.07 7.85
CA PHE A 43 0.78 -11.85 6.64
C PHE A 43 2.00 -12.46 5.94
N GLN A 44 3.21 -11.93 6.17
CA GLN A 44 4.42 -12.48 5.52
C GLN A 44 4.64 -13.97 5.84
N PRO A 45 4.39 -14.47 7.06
CA PRO A 45 4.52 -15.90 7.35
C PRO A 45 3.53 -16.80 6.59
N LEU A 46 2.39 -16.25 6.14
CA LEU A 46 1.34 -17.00 5.44
C LEU A 46 1.60 -17.12 3.94
N ALA A 47 2.41 -16.21 3.39
CA ALA A 47 2.59 -16.08 1.95
C ALA A 47 3.79 -16.91 1.46
N ARG A 48 3.58 -17.73 0.43
CA ARG A 48 4.69 -18.37 -0.31
C ARG A 48 5.57 -17.35 -1.03
N ALA A 49 4.97 -16.26 -1.50
CA ALA A 49 5.66 -15.16 -2.18
C ALA A 49 4.88 -13.86 -1.97
N THR A 50 5.59 -12.74 -1.99
CA THR A 50 4.97 -11.41 -2.00
C THR A 50 5.25 -10.73 -3.33
N ILE A 51 4.22 -10.16 -3.95
CA ILE A 51 4.33 -9.33 -5.15
C ILE A 51 3.91 -7.92 -4.77
N CYS A 52 4.83 -6.96 -4.88
CA CYS A 52 4.51 -5.55 -4.71
C CYS A 52 3.80 -5.05 -5.96
N CYS A 53 2.52 -4.70 -5.82
CA CYS A 53 1.76 -4.08 -6.90
C CYS A 53 1.90 -2.56 -6.83
N ASP A 54 2.45 -1.95 -7.87
CA ASP A 54 2.41 -0.50 -8.06
C ASP A 54 1.06 -0.13 -8.69
N GLY A 55 0.39 0.86 -8.11
CA GLY A 55 -0.92 1.32 -8.56
C GLY A 55 -0.92 2.83 -8.74
N HIS A 56 -1.62 3.30 -9.77
CA HIS A 56 -1.86 4.73 -9.93
C HIS A 56 -2.75 5.25 -8.79
N GLY A 57 -2.40 6.40 -8.25
CA GLY A 57 -3.20 7.06 -7.22
C GLY A 57 -2.38 7.93 -6.29
N VAL A 58 -3.06 8.49 -5.29
CA VAL A 58 -2.49 9.47 -4.34
C VAL A 58 -1.38 8.93 -3.45
N THR A 59 -1.18 7.61 -3.41
CA THR A 59 -0.10 6.96 -2.64
C THR A 59 1.08 6.50 -3.51
N THR A 60 1.16 6.96 -4.76
CA THR A 60 2.28 6.63 -5.64
C THR A 60 3.59 7.22 -5.12
N SER A 61 4.71 6.52 -5.37
CA SER A 61 6.06 7.06 -5.14
C SER A 61 6.62 7.78 -6.37
N ARG A 62 5.86 7.83 -7.48
CA ARG A 62 6.21 8.56 -8.69
C ARG A 62 5.76 10.00 -8.54
N ASN A 63 6.63 10.83 -7.97
CA ASN A 63 6.30 12.23 -7.69
C ASN A 63 6.07 13.03 -8.98
N ASP A 64 6.72 12.66 -10.08
CA ASP A 64 6.49 13.20 -11.41
C ASP A 64 5.05 12.99 -11.94
N HIS A 65 4.31 12.02 -11.40
CA HIS A 65 2.91 11.80 -11.74
C HIS A 65 1.93 12.70 -10.97
N LEU A 66 2.41 13.50 -10.01
CA LEU A 66 1.60 14.37 -9.17
C LEU A 66 1.83 15.83 -9.55
N HIS A 67 0.75 16.61 -9.60
CA HIS A 67 0.84 18.06 -9.83
C HIS A 67 1.00 18.78 -8.50
N TYR A 68 2.15 19.44 -8.31
CA TYR A 68 2.44 20.21 -7.10
C TYR A 68 2.46 21.70 -7.38
N GLU A 69 1.69 22.48 -6.64
CA GLU A 69 1.55 23.92 -6.87
C GLU A 69 2.26 24.78 -5.81
N ALA A 70 2.28 24.35 -4.55
CA ALA A 70 2.74 25.15 -3.41
C ALA A 70 4.03 24.60 -2.76
N LEU A 71 5.00 24.20 -3.58
CA LEU A 71 6.30 23.72 -3.08
C LEU A 71 7.31 24.86 -2.98
N ARG A 72 8.14 24.82 -1.93
CA ARG A 72 9.39 25.60 -1.90
C ARG A 72 10.38 24.92 -2.84
N ARG A 73 10.79 25.64 -3.89
CA ARG A 73 11.73 25.18 -4.93
C ARG A 73 13.07 25.93 -4.83
N PRO A 74 14.20 25.36 -5.27
CA PRO A 74 14.31 24.05 -5.92
C PRO A 74 14.27 22.88 -4.90
N ILE A 75 13.66 21.76 -5.28
CA ILE A 75 13.58 20.54 -4.45
C ILE A 75 13.89 19.28 -5.25
N TYR A 76 14.94 18.55 -4.85
CA TYR A 76 15.26 17.24 -5.43
C TYR A 76 14.22 16.20 -4.96
N PRO A 77 13.72 15.29 -5.80
CA PRO A 77 14.08 15.03 -7.20
C PRO A 77 13.20 15.72 -8.25
N LEU A 78 12.38 16.72 -7.87
CA LEU A 78 11.49 17.41 -8.80
C LEU A 78 12.20 18.51 -9.61
N ASP A 79 13.32 19.01 -9.08
CA ASP A 79 14.18 20.01 -9.69
C ASP A 79 15.61 19.48 -9.77
N ASP A 80 16.18 19.44 -10.98
CA ASP A 80 17.56 18.97 -11.21
C ASP A 80 18.63 20.01 -10.85
N ASN A 81 18.22 21.26 -10.61
CA ASN A 81 19.13 22.40 -10.41
C ASN A 81 19.48 22.66 -8.92
N VAL A 82 19.41 21.65 -8.05
CA VAL A 82 19.72 21.79 -6.61
C VAL A 82 21.23 21.71 -6.36
N LEU A 83 22.04 22.53 -7.04
CA LEU A 83 23.44 22.76 -6.70
C LEU A 83 23.89 24.15 -7.20
N SER A 84 24.07 25.08 -6.25
CA SER A 84 25.10 26.13 -6.27
C SER A 84 25.49 26.46 -4.83
#